data_AF-A0A958IL34-F1
#
_entry.id   AF-A0A958IL34-F1
#
_cell.length_a   1.000
_cell.length_b   1.000
_cell.length_c   1.000
_cell.angle_alpha   90.00
_cell.angle_beta   90.00
_cell.angle_gamma   90.00
#
_symmetry.space_group_name_H-M   'P 1'
#
loop_
_entity.id
_entity.type
_entity.pdbx_description
1 polymer ?
#
loop_
_entity_poly.entity_id
_entity_poly.type
_entity_poly.pdbx_seq_one_letter_code
_entity_poly.pdbx_strand_id
1 'polypeptide(L)'
;QRFYRTPTQLGGGSQNFNGFTMSPLDTANANGNYITTATQPTGTAAISAGGTLPTIGSAATTIYIAGSGQEMGNNGTTPVKAYATVTANSITTTILN
;
A
#
# COMPACT_ATOMS: atom_id res chain seq x y z
N GLN A 1 11.51 22.97 -24.49
CA GLN A 1 11.07 22.50 -23.16
C GLN A 1 9.96 21.49 -23.37
N ARG A 2 10.16 20.19 -23.05
CA ARG A 2 9.06 19.20 -23.08
C ARG A 2 8.22 19.45 -21.83
N PHE A 3 6.98 19.89 -22.00
CA PHE A 3 6.02 19.94 -20.91
C PHE A 3 5.77 18.50 -20.45
N TYR A 4 6.39 18.09 -19.36
CA TYR A 4 5.93 16.92 -18.63
C TYR A 4 4.56 17.29 -18.08
N ARG A 5 3.49 16.90 -18.79
CA ARG A 5 2.14 17.04 -18.27
C ARG A 5 2.07 16.17 -17.01
N THR A 6 1.72 16.77 -15.88
CA THR A 6 1.36 16.02 -14.69
C THR A 6 0.34 14.96 -15.11
N PRO A 7 0.57 13.67 -14.83
CA PRO A 7 -0.41 12.64 -15.13
C PRO A 7 -1.73 13.07 -14.47
N THR A 8 -2.79 13.20 -15.27
CA THR A 8 -4.11 13.59 -14.75
C THR A 8 -4.72 12.50 -13.87
N GLN A 9 -4.17 11.28 -13.93
CA GLN A 9 -4.60 10.08 -13.25
C GLN A 9 -3.36 9.24 -12.89
N LEU A 10 -3.35 8.63 -11.69
CA LEU A 10 -2.26 7.77 -11.21
C LEU A 10 -2.34 6.34 -11.77
N GLY A 11 -3.54 5.87 -12.14
CA GLY A 11 -3.73 4.65 -12.93
C GLY A 11 -3.57 4.97 -14.41
N GLY A 12 -2.88 4.11 -15.18
CA GLY A 12 -2.80 4.25 -16.64
C GLY A 12 -4.18 4.21 -17.31
N GLY A 13 -4.24 4.27 -18.65
CA GLY A 13 -5.43 4.40 -19.52
C GLY A 13 -6.52 3.31 -19.44
N SER A 14 -6.77 2.73 -18.27
CA SER A 14 -7.95 1.94 -17.87
C SER A 14 -8.38 2.23 -16.42
N GLN A 15 -7.80 3.24 -15.76
CA GLN A 15 -8.09 3.64 -14.37
C GLN A 15 -7.87 2.51 -13.34
N ASN A 16 -6.98 1.57 -13.64
CA ASN A 16 -6.66 0.45 -12.78
C ASN A 16 -5.17 0.45 -12.40
N PHE A 17 -4.84 -0.39 -11.41
CA PHE A 17 -3.49 -0.59 -10.90
C PHE A 17 -2.90 -1.93 -11.35
N ASN A 18 -3.31 -2.41 -12.53
CA ASN A 18 -2.86 -3.71 -13.04
C ASN A 18 -1.33 -3.80 -13.09
N GLY A 19 -0.77 -4.86 -12.52
CA GLY A 19 0.67 -5.08 -12.49
C GLY A 19 1.43 -4.21 -11.50
N PHE A 20 0.75 -3.37 -10.72
CA PHE A 20 1.39 -2.64 -9.63
C PHE A 20 1.88 -3.64 -8.57
N THR A 21 3.13 -3.48 -8.17
CA THR A 21 3.75 -4.24 -7.09
C THR A 21 4.88 -3.42 -6.48
N MET A 22 5.13 -3.60 -5.19
CA MET A 22 6.34 -3.09 -4.55
C MET A 22 7.56 -3.88 -5.04
N SER A 23 8.74 -3.26 -5.01
CA SER A 23 9.97 -4.05 -5.12
C SER A 23 10.29 -4.70 -3.78
N PRO A 24 11.08 -5.79 -3.75
CA PRO A 24 11.53 -6.39 -2.49
C PRO A 24 12.20 -5.39 -1.53
N LEU A 25 12.87 -4.37 -2.05
CA LEU A 25 13.55 -3.34 -1.26
C LEU A 25 12.58 -2.31 -0.64
N ASP A 26 11.39 -2.16 -1.20
CA ASP A 26 10.38 -1.22 -0.67
C ASP A 26 9.57 -1.82 0.50
N THR A 27 9.75 -3.12 0.77
CA THR A 27 8.86 -3.87 1.67
C THR A 27 9.29 -3.83 3.14
N ALA A 28 10.48 -3.33 3.44
CA ALA A 28 10.94 -3.13 4.81
C ALA A 28 12.02 -2.06 4.92
N ASN A 29 12.08 -1.46 6.11
CA ASN A 29 13.22 -0.70 6.57
C ASN A 29 13.37 -0.89 8.10
N ALA A 30 14.30 -0.17 8.71
CA ALA A 30 14.52 -0.23 10.15
C ALA A 30 13.28 0.11 11.00
N ASN A 31 12.30 0.82 10.43
CA ASN A 31 11.12 1.31 11.13
C ASN A 31 9.89 0.41 10.95
N GLY A 32 9.89 -0.53 10.00
CA GLY A 32 8.70 -1.32 9.73
C GLY A 32 8.67 -2.10 8.43
N ASN A 33 7.53 -2.73 8.18
CA ASN A 33 7.22 -3.51 6.98
C ASN A 33 6.13 -2.81 6.16
N TYR A 34 6.12 -3.07 4.86
CA TYR A 34 5.16 -2.51 3.91
C TYR A 34 4.69 -3.56 2.92
N ILE A 35 3.41 -3.49 2.55
CA ILE A 35 2.82 -4.30 1.47
C ILE A 35 1.89 -3.45 0.61
N THR A 36 1.69 -3.89 -0.63
CA THR A 36 0.58 -3.47 -1.50
C THR A 36 -0.51 -4.52 -1.48
N THR A 37 -1.78 -4.15 -1.61
CA THR A 37 -2.87 -5.13 -1.72
C THR A 37 -4.09 -4.51 -2.40
N ALA A 38 -4.90 -5.33 -3.07
CA ALA A 38 -6.19 -4.92 -3.62
C ALA A 38 -7.32 -5.00 -2.56
N THR A 39 -7.06 -5.66 -1.44
CA THR A 39 -8.02 -5.86 -0.35
C THR A 39 -7.71 -4.92 0.80
N GLN A 40 -8.73 -4.25 1.34
CA GLN A 40 -8.57 -3.36 2.48
C GLN A 40 -7.98 -4.14 3.69
N PRO A 41 -6.87 -3.68 4.28
CA PRO A 41 -6.28 -4.33 5.44
C PRO A 41 -7.13 -4.09 6.71
N THR A 42 -7.14 -5.08 7.60
CA THR A 42 -7.79 -5.03 8.91
C THR A 42 -6.75 -4.97 10.03
N GLY A 43 -7.13 -4.57 11.26
CA GLY A 43 -6.20 -4.50 12.40
C GLY A 43 -5.44 -5.81 12.67
N THR A 44 -6.06 -6.95 12.36
CA THR A 44 -5.45 -8.28 12.51
C THR A 44 -4.60 -8.72 11.32
N ALA A 45 -4.66 -8.04 10.18
CA ALA A 45 -3.90 -8.42 8.99
C ALA A 45 -2.38 -8.34 9.25
N ALA A 46 -1.65 -9.42 8.92
CA ALA A 46 -0.20 -9.42 8.99
C ALA A 46 0.39 -8.56 7.87
N ILE A 47 1.33 -7.69 8.21
CA ILE A 47 2.10 -6.88 7.26
C ILE A 47 3.54 -7.39 7.30
N SER A 48 3.91 -8.18 6.29
CA SER A 48 5.18 -8.90 6.26
C SER A 48 6.01 -8.49 5.06
N ALA A 49 7.30 -8.27 5.27
CA ALA A 49 8.25 -7.91 4.23
C ALA A 49 8.80 -9.12 3.46
N GLY A 50 9.35 -8.88 2.27
CA GLY A 50 10.27 -9.81 1.58
C GLY A 50 9.68 -11.13 1.05
N GLY A 51 8.35 -11.34 1.14
CA GLY A 51 7.68 -12.51 0.58
C GLY A 51 7.37 -12.38 -0.92
N THR A 52 6.62 -13.34 -1.48
CA THR A 52 5.97 -13.15 -2.79
C THR A 52 5.06 -11.94 -2.71
N LEU A 53 5.45 -10.87 -3.39
CA LEU A 53 4.72 -9.61 -3.32
C LEU A 53 3.44 -9.75 -4.14
N PRO A 54 2.28 -9.36 -3.58
CA PRO A 54 1.02 -9.42 -4.29
C PRO A 54 1.06 -8.45 -5.47
N THR A 55 1.06 -9.01 -6.68
CA THR A 55 0.82 -8.25 -7.89
C THR A 55 -0.66 -7.89 -7.96
N ILE A 56 -0.96 -6.62 -8.15
CA ILE A 56 -2.33 -6.15 -8.27
C ILE A 56 -2.94 -6.60 -9.60
N GLY A 57 -4.10 -7.25 -9.52
CA GLY A 57 -4.82 -7.75 -10.68
C GLY A 57 -5.47 -6.65 -11.53
N SER A 58 -5.85 -7.01 -12.75
CA SER A 58 -6.34 -6.07 -13.77
C SER A 58 -7.67 -5.37 -13.48
N ALA A 59 -8.43 -5.84 -12.49
CA ALA A 59 -9.71 -5.25 -12.10
C ALA A 59 -9.61 -4.23 -10.95
N ALA A 60 -8.44 -4.09 -10.31
CA ALA A 60 -8.31 -3.24 -9.13
C ALA A 60 -8.24 -1.74 -9.51
N THR A 61 -9.29 -1.00 -9.17
CA THR A 61 -9.37 0.47 -9.28
C THR A 61 -8.98 1.18 -7.98
N THR A 62 -8.78 0.40 -6.91
CA THR A 62 -8.31 0.84 -5.60
C THR A 62 -7.25 -0.13 -5.13
N ILE A 63 -6.16 0.40 -4.58
CA ILE A 63 -5.15 -0.38 -3.88
C ILE A 63 -4.94 0.20 -2.49
N TYR A 64 -4.36 -0.61 -1.62
CA TYR A 64 -3.97 -0.22 -0.28
C TYR A 64 -2.47 -0.44 -0.15
N ILE A 65 -1.79 0.59 0.31
CA ILE A 65 -0.40 0.49 0.78
C ILE A 65 -0.46 0.44 2.29
N ALA A 66 -0.20 -0.73 2.86
CA ALA A 66 -0.28 -0.94 4.30
C ALA A 66 1.12 -1.03 4.89
N GLY A 67 1.32 -0.40 6.05
CA GLY A 67 2.56 -0.42 6.80
C GLY A 67 2.32 -0.84 8.25
N SER A 68 3.30 -1.52 8.83
CA SER A 68 3.37 -1.80 10.27
C SER A 68 4.68 -1.26 10.83
N GLY A 69 4.61 -0.54 11.95
CA GLY A 69 5.80 -0.10 12.69
C GLY A 69 6.44 -1.23 13.51
N GLN A 70 7.55 -0.92 14.17
CA GLN A 70 8.13 -1.78 15.23
C GLN A 70 7.49 -1.54 16.60
N GLU A 71 6.81 -0.41 16.76
CA GLU A 71 6.11 -0.06 18.01
C GLU A 71 4.85 -0.90 18.16
N MET A 72 4.63 -1.39 19.38
CA MET A 72 3.41 -2.10 19.75
C MET A 72 2.33 -1.08 20.08
N GLY A 73 1.09 -1.34 19.61
CA GLY A 73 -0.07 -0.57 20.04
C GLY A 73 -0.38 -0.78 21.51
N ASN A 74 -1.42 -0.10 22.01
CA ASN A 74 -1.82 -0.14 23.43
C ASN A 74 -2.13 -1.53 23.98
N ASN A 75 -2.37 -2.52 23.12
CA ASN A 75 -2.60 -3.91 23.52
C ASN A 75 -1.30 -4.70 23.81
N GLY A 76 -0.13 -4.14 23.49
CA GLY A 76 1.17 -4.78 23.72
C GLY A 76 1.46 -6.00 22.85
N THR A 77 0.55 -6.39 21.94
CA THR A 77 0.65 -7.63 21.15
C THR A 77 0.57 -7.44 19.64
N THR A 78 0.03 -6.31 19.16
CA THR A 78 0.02 -5.99 17.72
C THR A 78 0.83 -4.74 17.43
N PRO A 79 1.64 -4.72 16.37
CA PRO A 79 2.30 -3.51 15.93
C PRO A 79 1.30 -2.43 15.54
N VAL A 80 1.68 -1.16 15.71
CA VAL A 80 0.93 -0.01 15.17
C VAL A 80 0.93 -0.10 13.65
N LYS A 81 -0.24 0.05 13.04
CA LYS A 81 -0.42 -0.05 11.59
C LYS A 81 -1.11 1.18 11.04
N ALA A 82 -0.89 1.41 9.76
CA ALA A 82 -1.65 2.36 8.96
C ALA A 82 -1.71 1.87 7.52
N TYR A 83 -2.67 2.35 6.77
CA TYR A 83 -2.69 2.16 5.33
C TYR A 83 -3.07 3.43 4.59
N ALA A 84 -2.57 3.56 3.37
CA ALA A 84 -3.05 4.53 2.40
C ALA A 84 -3.98 3.83 1.42
N THR A 85 -5.22 4.30 1.29
CA THR A 85 -6.09 4.00 0.17
C THR A 85 -5.65 4.85 -1.00
N VAL A 86 -5.33 4.21 -2.12
CA VAL A 86 -4.95 4.87 -3.37
C VAL A 86 -5.99 4.51 -4.42
N THR A 87 -6.62 5.55 -4.97
CA THR A 87 -7.51 5.45 -6.13
C THR A 87 -6.89 6.18 -7.31
N ALA A 88 -7.52 6.15 -8.47
CA ALA A 88 -7.06 6.90 -9.63
C ALA A 88 -7.02 8.44 -9.39
N ASN A 89 -7.73 8.94 -8.37
CA ASN A 89 -7.99 10.36 -8.15
C ASN A 89 -7.58 10.87 -6.76
N SER A 90 -7.33 9.99 -5.80
CA SER A 90 -7.08 10.39 -4.42
C SER A 90 -6.16 9.41 -3.69
N ILE A 91 -5.49 9.95 -2.68
CA ILE A 91 -4.77 9.18 -1.67
C ILE A 91 -5.30 9.61 -0.30
N THR A 92 -5.67 8.65 0.54
CA THR A 92 -6.16 8.92 1.89
C THR A 92 -5.55 7.92 2.86
N THR A 93 -5.05 8.39 4.00
CA THR A 93 -4.44 7.54 5.02
C THR A 93 -5.42 7.23 6.14
N THR A 94 -5.31 6.03 6.72
CA THR A 94 -6.09 5.59 7.86
C THR A 94 -5.17 4.87 8.84
N ILE A 95 -5.25 5.26 10.12
CA ILE A 95 -4.60 4.53 11.20
C ILE A 95 -5.40 3.26 11.47
N LEU A 96 -4.71 2.13 11.58
CA LEU A 96 -5.28 0.82 11.75
C LEU A 96 -4.88 0.31 13.14
N ASN A 97 -5.77 0.54 14.11
CA ASN A 97 -5.58 0.18 15.52
C ASN A 97 -6.03 -1.25 15.81
#